data_AF-A0A973K1Q0-F1
#
_entry.id   AF-A0A973K1Q0-F1
#
_cell.length_a   1.000
_cell.length_b   1.000
_cell.length_c   1.000
_cell.angle_alpha   90.00
_cell.angle_beta   90.00
_cell.angle_gamma   90.00
#
_symmetry.space_group_name_H-M   'P 1'
#
loop_
_entity.id
_entity.type
_entity.pdbx_description
1 polymer ?
#
loop_
_entity_poly.entity_id
_entity_poly.type
_entity_poly.pdbx_seq_one_letter_code
_entity_poly.pdbx_strand_id
1 'polypeptide(L)'
;MLLIPCPWCGPRDEAEFHYGGQAHVPYPETPASLSDEEWARYLFFRDNPKGPFAERWTHAAGCRRWFNAIRDTSTNEVLAVYRPGEQRPAPAEPRPATSARPAPLNAGQDLSARPAPEADPAPLNAGPHPSARPAFEDEVPSGPTGVQGAEPPGSGVAGAAAPGDGTGRGGGGEKPPFRHPTRGRIDREHPLTFTFDGTEYHANQGDTLASALLANGVIEAGTSIKLGRPRGI
;
A
#
# COMPACT_ATOMS: atom_id res chain seq x y z
N MET A 1 -15.51 5.39 6.35
CA MET A 1 -16.58 4.48 6.77
C MET A 1 -17.56 4.29 5.63
N LEU A 2 -17.46 3.16 4.93
CA LEU A 2 -18.37 2.81 3.85
C LEU A 2 -19.73 2.38 4.40
N LEU A 3 -20.80 2.68 3.66
CA LEU A 3 -22.14 2.21 3.97
C LEU A 3 -22.50 1.07 3.00
N ILE A 4 -22.50 -0.16 3.50
CA ILE A 4 -22.68 -1.37 2.70
C ILE A 4 -24.15 -1.85 2.83
N PRO A 5 -24.93 -1.94 1.74
CA PRO A 5 -26.32 -2.36 1.79
C PRO A 5 -26.43 -3.89 1.83
N CYS A 6 -26.53 -4.46 3.03
CA CYS A 6 -26.79 -5.89 3.22
C CYS A 6 -28.14 -6.27 2.57
N PRO A 7 -28.21 -7.30 1.71
CA PRO A 7 -29.47 -7.72 1.04
C PRO A 7 -30.62 -8.12 1.98
N TRP A 8 -30.31 -8.31 3.27
CA TRP A 8 -31.27 -8.73 4.29
C TRP A 8 -31.47 -7.69 5.39
N CYS A 9 -30.43 -6.93 5.75
CA CYS A 9 -30.44 -6.01 6.89
C CYS A 9 -30.49 -4.52 6.49
N GLY A 10 -30.39 -4.22 5.19
CA GLY A 10 -30.28 -2.86 4.68
C GLY A 10 -28.89 -2.24 4.84
N PRO A 11 -28.77 -0.92 4.67
CA PRO A 11 -27.50 -0.18 4.80
C PRO A 11 -26.92 -0.28 6.21
N ARG A 12 -25.65 -0.66 6.32
CA ARG A 12 -24.89 -0.77 7.58
C ARG A 12 -23.47 -0.29 7.42
N ASP A 13 -22.85 0.05 8.54
CA ASP A 13 -21.46 0.49 8.59
C ASP A 13 -20.49 -0.63 8.22
N GLU A 14 -19.41 -0.30 7.50
CA GLU A 14 -18.39 -1.27 7.05
C GLU A 14 -17.78 -2.09 8.19
N ALA A 15 -17.70 -1.54 9.39
CA ALA A 15 -17.15 -2.22 10.56
C ALA A 15 -18.01 -3.43 11.01
N GLU A 16 -19.28 -3.50 10.59
CA GLU A 16 -20.15 -4.67 10.84
C GLU A 16 -19.81 -5.87 9.95
N PHE A 17 -18.97 -5.69 8.93
CA PHE A 17 -18.71 -6.70 7.90
C PHE A 17 -17.29 -7.25 7.92
N HIS A 18 -17.14 -8.48 7.43
CA HIS A 18 -15.84 -9.06 7.12
C HIS A 18 -15.67 -9.18 5.61
N TYR A 19 -14.52 -8.73 5.12
CA TYR A 19 -14.15 -8.77 3.71
C TYR A 19 -13.71 -10.17 3.28
N GLY A 20 -14.22 -10.65 2.14
CA GLY A 20 -13.96 -12.01 1.66
C GLY A 20 -13.22 -12.10 0.32
N GLY A 21 -12.65 -10.99 -0.16
CA GLY A 21 -11.91 -10.95 -1.42
C GLY A 21 -12.81 -11.16 -2.64
N GLN A 22 -12.20 -11.63 -3.74
CA GLN A 22 -12.85 -11.81 -5.04
C GLN A 22 -14.10 -12.70 -4.96
N ALA A 23 -15.17 -12.29 -5.64
CA ALA A 23 -16.36 -13.11 -5.88
C ALA A 23 -16.17 -14.08 -7.06
N HIS A 24 -17.00 -15.11 -7.14
CA HIS A 24 -17.03 -16.06 -8.27
C HIS A 24 -15.77 -16.89 -8.48
N VAL A 25 -15.05 -17.20 -7.40
CA VAL A 25 -14.00 -18.22 -7.40
C VAL A 25 -14.55 -19.47 -6.69
N PRO A 26 -15.14 -20.43 -7.43
CA PRO A 26 -15.68 -21.64 -6.83
C PRO A 26 -14.54 -22.54 -6.34
N TYR A 27 -14.84 -23.34 -5.31
CA TYR A 27 -13.97 -24.45 -4.95
C TYR A 27 -13.95 -25.46 -6.10
N PRO A 28 -12.78 -25.98 -6.52
CA PRO A 28 -12.73 -26.99 -7.59
C PRO A 28 -13.52 -28.23 -7.22
N GLU A 29 -14.33 -28.77 -8.15
CA GLU A 29 -15.16 -29.96 -7.89
C GLU A 29 -14.31 -31.20 -7.60
N THR A 30 -13.18 -31.34 -8.30
CA THR A 30 -12.23 -32.46 -8.14
C THR A 30 -10.81 -31.95 -7.90
N PRO A 31 -10.48 -31.45 -6.69
CA PRO A 31 -9.16 -30.87 -6.40
C PRO A 31 -7.99 -31.83 -6.65
N ALA A 32 -8.21 -33.13 -6.40
CA ALA A 32 -7.20 -34.16 -6.57
C ALA A 32 -6.80 -34.43 -8.04
N SER A 33 -7.57 -33.93 -9.01
CA SER A 33 -7.24 -34.03 -10.43
C SER A 33 -6.50 -32.81 -10.98
N LEU A 34 -6.31 -31.77 -10.16
CA LEU A 34 -5.59 -30.57 -10.58
C LEU A 34 -4.08 -30.79 -10.50
N SER A 35 -3.36 -30.14 -11.41
CA SER A 35 -1.92 -29.97 -11.25
C SER A 35 -1.59 -29.05 -10.07
N ASP A 36 -0.36 -29.14 -9.56
CA ASP A 36 0.13 -28.26 -8.50
C ASP A 36 0.02 -26.77 -8.87
N GLU A 37 0.24 -26.42 -10.14
CA GLU A 37 0.10 -25.04 -10.63
C GLU A 37 -1.36 -24.57 -10.58
N GLU A 38 -2.30 -25.38 -11.05
CA GLU A 38 -3.73 -25.04 -10.99
C GLU A 38 -4.23 -24.94 -9.54
N TRP A 39 -3.76 -25.84 -8.68
CA TRP A 39 -4.06 -25.80 -7.26
C TRP A 39 -3.46 -24.56 -6.58
N ALA A 40 -2.21 -24.21 -6.90
CA ALA A 40 -1.57 -22.99 -6.42
C ALA A 40 -2.33 -21.73 -6.87
N ARG A 41 -2.80 -21.70 -8.13
CA ARG A 41 -3.68 -20.62 -8.63
C ARG A 41 -4.95 -20.50 -7.79
N TYR A 42 -5.60 -21.62 -7.50
CA TYR A 42 -6.79 -21.62 -6.64
C TYR A 42 -6.48 -21.16 -5.20
N LEU A 43 -5.37 -21.57 -4.61
CA LEU A 43 -5.03 -21.21 -3.23
C LEU A 43 -4.59 -19.75 -3.07
N PHE A 44 -3.75 -19.25 -3.99
CA PHE A 44 -2.98 -18.02 -3.75
C PHE A 44 -3.32 -16.87 -4.70
N PHE A 45 -3.91 -17.13 -5.86
CA PHE A 45 -4.08 -16.10 -6.89
C PHE A 45 -5.50 -15.56 -6.93
N ARG A 46 -5.65 -14.24 -6.80
CA ARG A 46 -6.92 -13.53 -6.96
C ARG A 46 -6.69 -12.28 -7.79
N ASP A 47 -7.72 -11.84 -8.49
CA ASP A 47 -7.69 -10.57 -9.19
C ASP A 47 -7.60 -9.41 -8.20
N ASN A 48 -6.80 -8.41 -8.53
CA ASN A 48 -6.67 -7.16 -7.77
C ASN A 48 -6.80 -5.94 -8.71
N PRO A 49 -7.96 -5.75 -9.36
CA PRO A 49 -8.13 -4.69 -10.32
C PRO A 49 -8.27 -3.33 -9.61
N LYS A 50 -7.78 -2.28 -10.27
CA LYS A 50 -8.08 -0.89 -9.93
C LYS A 50 -9.31 -0.44 -10.72
N GLY A 51 -10.44 -0.26 -10.06
CA GLY A 51 -11.73 0.06 -10.67
C GLY A 51 -12.83 -0.90 -10.20
N PRO A 52 -13.94 -1.06 -10.97
CA PRO A 52 -15.04 -1.93 -10.60
C PRO A 52 -14.63 -3.39 -10.36
N PHE A 53 -14.78 -3.86 -9.12
CA PHE A 53 -14.38 -5.19 -8.68
C PHE A 53 -15.55 -5.95 -8.07
N ALA A 54 -15.74 -7.21 -8.49
CA ALA A 54 -16.72 -8.11 -7.89
C ALA A 54 -16.08 -8.83 -6.69
N GLU A 55 -16.59 -8.53 -5.51
CA GLU A 55 -16.04 -8.96 -4.22
C GLU A 55 -17.12 -9.55 -3.31
N ARG A 56 -16.69 -10.21 -2.24
CA ARG A 56 -17.57 -10.88 -1.26
C ARG A 56 -17.48 -10.22 0.10
N TRP A 57 -18.61 -10.20 0.79
CA TRP A 57 -18.74 -9.68 2.14
C TRP A 57 -19.60 -10.60 3.01
N THR A 58 -19.29 -10.66 4.31
CA THR A 58 -20.21 -11.23 5.30
C THR A 58 -20.67 -10.16 6.27
N HIS A 59 -21.95 -10.17 6.60
CA HIS A 59 -22.48 -9.31 7.66
C HIS A 59 -22.20 -9.93 9.04
N ALA A 60 -20.93 -9.95 9.44
CA ALA A 60 -20.42 -10.66 10.60
C ALA A 60 -21.09 -10.23 11.92
N ALA A 61 -21.34 -8.93 12.10
CA ALA A 61 -22.01 -8.38 13.29
C ALA A 61 -23.55 -8.35 13.18
N GLY A 62 -24.12 -8.88 12.09
CA GLY A 62 -25.57 -8.87 11.82
C GLY A 62 -26.10 -10.24 11.43
N CYS A 63 -26.60 -10.39 10.20
CA CYS A 63 -27.26 -11.63 9.78
C CYS A 63 -26.29 -12.80 9.53
N ARG A 64 -24.97 -12.58 9.56
CA ARG A 64 -23.91 -13.57 9.33
C ARG A 64 -23.98 -14.28 7.97
N ARG A 65 -24.65 -13.66 7.00
CA ARG A 65 -24.78 -14.19 5.63
C ARG A 65 -23.72 -13.59 4.74
N TRP A 66 -23.22 -14.42 3.82
CA TRP A 66 -22.39 -14.00 2.70
C TRP A 66 -23.24 -13.33 1.63
N PHE A 67 -22.67 -12.35 0.91
CA PHE A 67 -23.21 -11.79 -0.32
C PHE A 67 -22.09 -11.22 -1.18
N ASN A 68 -22.44 -10.81 -2.40
CA ASN A 68 -21.49 -10.24 -3.34
C ASN A 68 -21.78 -8.74 -3.53
N ALA A 69 -20.74 -7.96 -3.79
CA ALA A 69 -20.84 -6.56 -4.17
C ALA A 69 -19.97 -6.28 -5.40
N ILE A 70 -20.34 -5.26 -6.17
CA ILE A 70 -19.44 -4.61 -7.12
C ILE A 70 -19.06 -3.28 -6.49
N ARG A 71 -17.78 -3.07 -6.22
CA ARG A 71 -17.25 -1.82 -5.68
C ARG A 71 -16.13 -1.31 -6.56
N ASP A 72 -16.08 -0.01 -6.83
CA ASP A 72 -14.92 0.59 -7.45
C ASP A 72 -13.79 0.69 -6.41
N THR A 73 -12.70 -0.06 -6.60
CA THR A 73 -11.59 -0.11 -5.63
C THR A 73 -10.75 1.16 -5.57
N SER A 74 -10.96 2.10 -6.49
CA SER A 74 -10.26 3.38 -6.52
C SER A 74 -11.02 4.51 -5.81
N THR A 75 -12.36 4.44 -5.78
CA THR A 75 -13.22 5.45 -5.12
C THR A 75 -13.95 4.91 -3.89
N ASN A 76 -13.99 3.59 -3.72
CA ASN A 76 -14.80 2.83 -2.77
C ASN A 76 -16.32 2.95 -2.96
N GLU A 77 -16.80 3.45 -4.10
CA GLU A 77 -18.23 3.48 -4.40
C GLU A 77 -18.78 2.07 -4.62
N VAL A 78 -19.84 1.69 -3.89
CA VAL A 78 -20.54 0.42 -4.08
C VAL A 78 -21.54 0.60 -5.24
N LEU A 79 -21.23 -0.04 -6.36
CA LEU A 79 -21.99 0.06 -7.62
C LEU A 79 -23.17 -0.91 -7.67
N ALA A 80 -23.06 -2.07 -7.04
CA ALA A 80 -24.13 -3.07 -6.97
C ALA A 80 -23.95 -4.02 -5.78
N VAL A 81 -25.06 -4.59 -5.28
CA VAL A 81 -25.06 -5.68 -4.31
C VAL A 81 -26.05 -6.75 -4.75
N TYR A 82 -25.68 -8.01 -4.61
CA TYR A 82 -26.45 -9.17 -5.07
C TYR A 82 -26.17 -10.40 -4.21
N ARG A 83 -27.08 -11.37 -4.22
CA ARG A 83 -27.02 -12.53 -3.32
C ARG A 83 -25.99 -13.56 -3.80
N PRO A 84 -25.52 -14.46 -2.92
CA PRO A 84 -24.73 -15.61 -3.33
C PRO A 84 -25.50 -16.48 -4.33
N GLY A 85 -24.80 -17.00 -5.33
CA GLY A 85 -25.39 -17.82 -6.39
C GLY A 85 -26.05 -17.03 -7.53
N GLU A 86 -26.32 -15.74 -7.34
CA GLU A 86 -26.77 -14.87 -8.44
C GLU A 86 -25.59 -14.53 -9.37
N GLN A 87 -25.89 -14.39 -10.67
CA GLN A 87 -24.90 -13.98 -11.66
C GLN A 87 -24.40 -12.57 -11.37
N ARG A 88 -23.14 -12.30 -11.71
CA ARG A 88 -22.55 -10.96 -11.61
C ARG A 88 -23.36 -9.98 -12.48
N PRO A 89 -23.97 -8.93 -11.91
CA PRO A 89 -24.65 -7.92 -12.71
C PRO A 89 -23.62 -7.12 -13.52
N ALA A 90 -24.06 -6.53 -14.64
CA ALA A 90 -23.27 -5.52 -15.31
C ALA A 90 -22.98 -4.37 -14.33
N PRO A 91 -21.74 -3.85 -14.24
CA PRO A 91 -21.46 -2.70 -13.40
C PRO A 91 -22.36 -1.53 -13.85
N ALA A 92 -23.05 -0.89 -12.91
CA ALA A 92 -23.54 0.45 -13.16
C ALA A 92 -22.33 1.34 -13.53
N GLU A 93 -22.47 2.20 -14.53
CA GLU A 93 -21.37 3.11 -14.89
C GLU A 93 -20.96 3.91 -13.66
N PRO A 94 -19.67 3.95 -13.31
CA PRO A 94 -19.22 4.74 -12.18
C PRO A 94 -19.59 6.20 -12.42
N ARG A 95 -20.06 6.89 -11.38
CA ARG A 95 -20.31 8.33 -11.47
C ARG A 95 -18.98 8.99 -11.88
N PRO A 96 -18.97 9.91 -12.86
CA PRO A 96 -17.71 10.48 -13.34
C PRO A 96 -16.94 11.05 -12.16
N ALA A 97 -15.75 10.50 -11.93
CA ALA A 97 -14.89 10.94 -10.85
C ALA A 97 -14.55 12.41 -11.12
N THR A 98 -15.04 13.31 -10.26
CA THR A 98 -14.59 14.69 -10.26
C THR A 98 -13.11 14.65 -9.91
N SER A 99 -12.26 14.74 -10.93
CA SER A 99 -10.83 14.93 -10.76
C SER A 99 -10.66 16.17 -9.89
N ALA A 100 -10.31 15.96 -8.62
CA ALA A 100 -9.74 17.01 -7.78
C ALA A 100 -8.35 17.31 -8.32
N ARG A 101 -8.30 17.87 -9.54
CA ARG A 101 -7.18 18.67 -9.98
C ARG A 101 -7.19 19.86 -9.03
N PRO A 102 -6.19 20.05 -8.16
CA PRO A 102 -6.06 21.35 -7.51
C PRO A 102 -6.03 22.38 -8.65
N ALA A 103 -6.87 23.40 -8.54
CA ALA A 103 -6.82 24.53 -9.45
C ALA A 103 -5.36 25.00 -9.54
N PRO A 104 -4.84 25.35 -10.74
CA PRO A 104 -3.51 25.91 -10.82
C PRO A 104 -3.42 27.07 -9.85
N LEU A 105 -2.42 27.04 -8.96
CA LEU A 105 -2.06 28.18 -8.13
C LEU A 105 -1.88 29.36 -9.08
N ASN A 106 -2.71 30.39 -8.96
CA ASN A 106 -2.59 31.58 -9.78
C ASN A 106 -1.17 32.16 -9.59
N ALA A 107 -0.43 32.25 -10.68
CA ALA A 107 0.84 32.96 -10.76
C ALA A 107 0.58 34.44 -10.44
N GLY A 108 0.72 34.81 -9.18
CA GLY A 108 0.36 36.14 -8.67
C GLY A 108 0.14 36.22 -7.17
N GLN A 109 0.06 35.09 -6.46
CA GLN A 109 0.11 35.13 -5.00
C GLN A 109 1.57 35.30 -4.54
N ASP A 110 1.93 36.54 -4.29
CA ASP A 110 3.15 36.92 -3.59
C ASP A 110 3.17 36.27 -2.18
N LEU A 111 3.98 35.23 -2.03
CA LEU A 111 4.19 34.53 -0.76
C LEU A 111 5.15 35.29 0.19
N SER A 112 5.71 36.43 -0.24
CA SER A 112 6.65 37.22 0.57
C SER A 112 5.99 38.07 1.66
N ALA A 113 4.66 38.16 1.67
CA ALA A 113 3.90 38.91 2.68
C ALA A 113 3.25 38.03 3.77
N ARG A 114 3.87 36.90 4.13
CA ARG A 114 3.49 36.20 5.37
C ARG A 114 4.07 36.98 6.56
N PRO A 115 3.25 37.54 7.47
CA PRO A 115 3.78 38.09 8.71
C PRO A 115 4.53 36.97 9.46
N ALA A 116 5.66 37.33 10.07
CA ALA A 116 6.42 36.42 10.92
C ALA A 116 5.50 35.76 11.94
N PRO A 117 5.65 34.45 12.24
CA PRO A 117 4.87 33.83 13.29
C PRO A 117 5.15 34.59 14.60
N GLU A 118 4.09 35.04 15.26
CA GLU A 118 4.17 35.54 16.64
C GLU A 118 4.84 34.45 17.49
N ALA A 119 5.76 34.87 18.36
CA ALA A 119 6.55 33.98 19.20
C ALA A 119 5.63 33.01 19.95
N ASP A 120 6.00 31.71 19.94
CA ASP A 120 5.29 30.66 20.65
C ASP A 120 5.02 31.08 22.11
N PRO A 121 3.77 30.98 22.61
CA PRO A 121 3.55 31.09 24.04
C PRO A 121 4.30 29.97 24.75
N ALA A 122 4.95 30.33 25.86
CA ALA A 122 5.78 29.45 26.68
C ALA A 122 5.11 28.07 26.94
N PRO A 123 5.89 26.98 27.00
CA PRO A 123 5.33 25.65 27.17
C PRO A 123 4.53 25.57 28.47
N LEU A 124 3.27 25.14 28.35
CA LEU A 124 2.45 24.78 29.49
C LEU A 124 3.16 23.67 30.27
N ASN A 125 3.29 23.91 31.57
CA ASN A 125 3.99 23.08 32.55
C ASN A 125 3.53 21.61 32.43
N ALA A 126 4.43 20.72 31.99
CA ALA A 126 4.18 19.30 31.94
C ALA A 126 4.14 18.75 33.37
N GLY A 127 2.92 18.49 33.87
CA GLY A 127 2.74 17.70 35.08
C GLY A 127 3.36 16.29 34.94
N PRO A 128 3.67 15.60 36.05
CA PRO A 128 4.39 14.34 36.01
C PRO A 128 3.57 13.27 35.25
N HIS A 129 4.15 12.76 34.17
CA HIS A 129 3.64 11.58 33.47
C HIS A 129 3.73 10.35 34.41
N PRO A 130 2.69 9.50 34.48
CA PRO A 130 2.77 8.26 35.23
C PRO A 130 3.82 7.33 34.59
N SER A 131 4.69 6.81 35.46
CA SER A 131 5.81 5.93 35.13
C SER A 131 5.40 4.74 34.26
N ALA A 132 6.28 4.44 33.30
CA ALA A 132 6.20 3.29 32.41
C ALA A 132 5.90 1.98 33.16
N ARG A 133 5.05 1.17 32.53
CA ARG A 133 4.81 -0.23 32.91
C ARG A 133 6.14 -0.99 32.98
N PRO A 134 6.34 -1.89 33.97
CA PRO A 134 7.58 -2.65 34.09
C PRO A 134 7.73 -3.62 32.92
N ALA A 135 8.99 -3.78 32.48
CA ALA A 135 9.39 -4.75 31.49
C ALA A 135 9.02 -6.17 31.95
N PHE A 136 8.32 -6.91 31.10
CA PHE A 136 8.16 -8.35 31.27
C PHE A 136 9.41 -8.98 30.65
N GLU A 137 10.20 -9.67 31.47
CA GLU A 137 11.40 -10.40 31.07
C GLU A 137 10.96 -11.66 30.31
N ASP A 138 11.31 -11.78 29.03
CA ASP A 138 11.19 -13.03 28.28
C ASP A 138 12.33 -13.96 28.71
N GLU A 139 12.10 -14.71 29.79
CA GLU A 139 12.94 -15.82 30.20
C GLU A 139 12.62 -17.03 29.32
N VAL A 140 13.53 -17.38 28.40
CA VAL A 140 13.42 -18.56 27.53
C VAL A 140 13.84 -19.81 28.32
N PRO A 141 12.94 -20.77 28.62
CA PRO A 141 13.33 -22.00 29.28
C PRO A 141 13.95 -22.95 28.26
N SER A 142 15.22 -23.31 28.49
CA SER A 142 15.88 -24.41 27.80
C SER A 142 15.32 -25.75 28.28
N GLY A 143 14.69 -26.52 27.38
CA GLY A 143 14.29 -27.91 27.61
C GLY A 143 14.86 -28.83 26.51
N PRO A 144 15.15 -30.12 26.79
CA PRO A 144 16.08 -30.89 25.98
C PRO A 144 15.45 -31.77 24.88
N THR A 145 16.30 -32.06 23.90
CA THR A 145 16.39 -33.27 23.05
C THR A 145 15.31 -33.59 22.01
N GLY A 146 15.71 -33.48 20.73
CA GLY A 146 15.77 -34.65 19.84
C GLY A 146 14.61 -34.89 18.89
N VAL A 147 14.73 -34.40 17.65
CA VAL A 147 14.17 -35.07 16.46
C VAL A 147 15.13 -34.87 15.29
N GLN A 148 15.58 -35.97 14.70
CA GLN A 148 16.45 -36.02 13.52
C GLN A 148 15.66 -35.52 12.30
N GLY A 149 16.11 -34.43 11.69
CA GLY A 149 15.60 -33.93 10.40
C GLY A 149 16.45 -34.47 9.26
N ALA A 150 15.82 -35.18 8.34
CA ALA A 150 16.42 -35.67 7.09
C ALA A 150 16.83 -34.52 6.17
N GLU A 151 17.98 -34.67 5.48
CA GLU A 151 18.46 -33.75 4.44
C GLU A 151 17.53 -33.72 3.23
N PRO A 152 17.21 -32.53 2.67
CA PRO A 152 16.59 -32.45 1.35
C PRO A 152 17.68 -32.57 0.25
N PRO A 153 17.44 -33.35 -0.83
CA PRO A 153 18.39 -33.44 -1.93
C PRO A 153 18.46 -32.13 -2.71
N GLY A 154 19.70 -31.72 -3.01
CA GLY A 154 20.03 -30.52 -3.74
C GLY A 154 19.50 -30.53 -5.18
N SER A 155 18.78 -29.46 -5.51
CA SER A 155 18.51 -29.07 -6.89
C SER A 155 19.12 -27.68 -7.06
N GLY A 156 20.29 -27.63 -7.69
CA GLY A 156 21.00 -26.41 -8.04
C GLY A 156 20.24 -25.65 -9.12
N VAL A 157 19.67 -24.51 -8.76
CA VAL A 157 19.29 -23.47 -9.71
C VAL A 157 20.47 -22.52 -9.85
N ALA A 158 21.00 -22.47 -11.08
CA ALA A 158 22.08 -21.59 -11.49
C ALA A 158 21.73 -20.12 -11.20
N GLY A 159 22.71 -19.39 -10.68
CA GLY A 159 22.57 -18.05 -10.13
C GLY A 159 21.90 -17.06 -11.10
N ALA A 160 20.76 -16.52 -10.66
CA ALA A 160 20.40 -15.18 -11.05
C ALA A 160 21.43 -14.22 -10.43
N ALA A 161 22.05 -13.38 -11.26
CA ALA A 161 22.94 -12.34 -10.79
C ALA A 161 22.23 -11.52 -9.70
N ALA A 162 22.89 -11.36 -8.55
CA ALA A 162 22.41 -10.51 -7.49
C ALA A 162 22.10 -9.12 -8.08
N PRO A 163 20.92 -8.54 -7.81
CA PRO A 163 20.72 -7.13 -8.08
C PRO A 163 21.80 -6.39 -7.29
N GLY A 164 22.54 -5.51 -7.97
CA GLY A 164 23.60 -4.72 -7.34
C GLY A 164 23.07 -4.04 -6.08
N ASP A 165 23.94 -3.95 -5.08
CA ASP A 165 23.63 -3.41 -3.75
C ASP A 165 22.93 -2.05 -3.90
N GLY A 166 21.60 -2.04 -3.76
CA GLY A 166 20.77 -0.84 -3.92
C GLY A 166 20.98 0.20 -2.81
N THR A 167 22.03 0.04 -2.02
CA THR A 167 22.44 0.87 -0.89
C THR A 167 23.24 2.10 -1.34
N GLY A 168 23.40 2.32 -2.65
CA GLY A 168 24.16 3.45 -3.17
C GLY A 168 23.55 4.80 -2.75
N ARG A 169 24.40 5.69 -2.21
CA ARG A 169 24.18 7.13 -2.35
C ARG A 169 24.30 7.42 -3.85
N GLY A 170 23.19 7.38 -4.58
CA GLY A 170 23.17 7.56 -6.03
C GLY A 170 24.00 8.76 -6.48
N GLY A 171 24.88 8.55 -7.46
CA GLY A 171 25.71 9.59 -8.06
C GLY A 171 24.91 10.44 -9.05
N GLY A 172 25.21 11.74 -9.11
CA GLY A 172 24.57 12.74 -9.97
C GLY A 172 24.83 12.54 -11.47
N GLY A 173 24.25 11.48 -12.04
CA GLY A 173 24.30 11.17 -13.47
C GLY A 173 23.13 11.74 -14.27
N GLU A 174 23.34 11.93 -15.57
CA GLU A 174 22.55 12.73 -16.53
C GLU A 174 21.10 12.29 -16.84
N LYS A 175 20.54 11.29 -16.16
CA LYS A 175 19.10 11.03 -16.17
C LYS A 175 18.75 10.04 -15.06
N PRO A 176 17.62 10.19 -14.35
CA PRO A 176 17.28 9.29 -13.26
C PRO A 176 17.07 7.85 -13.78
N PRO A 177 17.98 6.90 -13.52
CA PRO A 177 17.99 5.60 -14.21
C PRO A 177 16.90 4.65 -13.72
N PHE A 178 16.30 4.91 -12.56
CA PHE A 178 15.28 4.05 -11.94
C PHE A 178 13.85 4.50 -12.22
N ARG A 179 13.65 5.31 -13.27
CA ARG A 179 12.35 5.84 -13.65
C ARG A 179 11.70 4.99 -14.74
N HIS A 180 10.42 4.64 -14.55
CA HIS A 180 9.64 4.00 -15.60
C HIS A 180 9.56 4.91 -16.85
N PRO A 181 9.78 4.39 -18.08
CA PRO A 181 9.89 5.24 -19.27
C PRO A 181 8.58 6.00 -19.60
N THR A 182 7.42 5.36 -19.42
CA THR A 182 6.12 5.89 -19.89
C THR A 182 5.04 6.09 -18.83
N ARG A 183 5.28 5.77 -17.55
CA ARG A 183 4.27 5.82 -16.48
C ARG A 183 4.58 6.91 -15.45
N GLY A 184 3.61 7.21 -14.58
CA GLY A 184 3.73 8.23 -13.53
C GLY A 184 3.11 9.56 -13.91
N ARG A 185 2.64 10.32 -12.90
CA ARG A 185 2.00 11.64 -13.07
C ARG A 185 3.06 12.76 -13.04
N ILE A 186 3.99 12.69 -13.98
CA ILE A 186 5.09 13.65 -14.13
C ILE A 186 5.12 14.18 -15.56
N ASP A 187 5.61 15.40 -15.72
CA ASP A 187 5.85 16.02 -17.01
C ASP A 187 7.34 15.91 -17.37
N ARG A 188 7.64 15.09 -18.38
CA ARG A 188 9.02 14.80 -18.82
C ARG A 188 9.60 15.89 -19.72
N GLU A 189 8.77 16.80 -20.22
CA GLU A 189 9.22 17.91 -21.07
C GLU A 189 9.71 19.10 -20.23
N HIS A 190 9.42 19.11 -18.93
CA HIS A 190 9.80 20.16 -18.00
C HIS A 190 10.72 19.60 -16.89
N PRO A 191 12.02 19.40 -17.19
CA PRO A 191 12.99 18.95 -16.19
C PRO A 191 13.25 20.03 -15.14
N LEU A 192 13.57 19.59 -13.92
CA LEU A 192 13.91 20.42 -12.76
C LEU A 192 15.22 19.91 -12.15
N THR A 193 15.93 20.77 -11.43
CA THR A 193 17.05 20.38 -10.55
C THR A 193 16.71 20.70 -9.10
N PHE A 194 17.26 19.90 -8.17
CA PHE A 194 17.14 20.13 -6.73
C PHE A 194 18.38 19.63 -6.01
N THR A 195 18.62 20.12 -4.81
CA THR A 195 19.75 19.71 -3.97
C THR A 195 19.25 18.91 -2.76
N PHE A 196 19.93 17.80 -2.46
CA PHE A 196 19.70 16.99 -1.27
C PHE A 196 21.06 16.58 -0.69
N ASP A 197 21.28 16.81 0.62
CA ASP A 197 22.56 16.58 1.30
C ASP A 197 23.78 17.17 0.57
N GLY A 198 23.60 18.36 0.00
CA GLY A 198 24.65 19.07 -0.74
C GLY A 198 24.95 18.51 -2.14
N THR A 199 24.23 17.48 -2.58
CA THR A 199 24.35 16.88 -3.92
C THR A 199 23.19 17.33 -4.80
N GLU A 200 23.48 17.76 -6.03
CA GLU A 200 22.45 18.13 -7.02
C GLU A 200 21.91 16.89 -7.74
N TYR A 201 20.59 16.88 -7.96
CA TYR A 201 19.83 15.80 -8.58
C TYR A 201 18.83 16.36 -9.59
N HIS A 202 18.44 15.51 -10.56
CA HIS A 202 17.43 15.84 -11.56
C HIS A 202 16.05 15.31 -11.20
N ALA A 203 15.02 16.11 -11.45
CA ALA A 203 13.62 15.75 -11.30
C ALA A 203 12.83 16.19 -12.54
N ASN A 204 11.55 15.85 -12.57
CA ASN A 204 10.59 16.34 -13.56
C ASN A 204 9.45 17.05 -12.82
N GLN A 205 8.81 18.02 -13.46
CA GLN A 205 7.64 18.66 -12.87
C GLN A 205 6.57 17.60 -12.51
N GLY A 206 6.04 17.66 -11.29
CA GLY A 206 5.11 16.67 -10.73
C GLY A 206 5.78 15.59 -9.87
N ASP A 207 7.12 15.53 -9.81
CA ASP A 207 7.81 14.74 -8.79
C ASP A 207 7.56 15.29 -7.37
N THR A 208 7.56 14.38 -6.40
CA THR A 208 7.83 14.71 -5.00
C THR A 208 9.33 14.56 -4.74
N LEU A 209 9.82 15.11 -3.62
CA LEU A 209 11.23 14.92 -3.22
C LEU A 209 11.58 13.42 -3.16
N ALA A 210 10.69 12.61 -2.56
CA ALA A 210 10.87 11.17 -2.46
C ALA A 210 10.92 10.46 -3.83
N SER A 211 10.00 10.79 -4.75
CA SER A 211 10.00 10.15 -6.08
C SER A 211 11.21 10.55 -6.91
N ALA A 212 11.68 11.79 -6.76
CA ALA A 212 12.88 12.27 -7.43
C ALA A 212 14.14 11.58 -6.88
N LEU A 213 14.28 11.44 -5.56
CA LEU A 213 15.41 10.74 -4.93
C LEU A 213 15.48 9.27 -5.37
N LEU A 214 14.35 8.54 -5.29
CA LEU A 214 14.28 7.15 -5.76
C LEU A 214 14.62 7.03 -7.25
N ALA A 215 14.15 7.95 -8.09
CA ALA A 215 14.45 7.92 -9.51
C ALA A 215 15.97 8.07 -9.78
N ASN A 216 16.69 8.81 -8.93
CA ASN A 216 18.14 8.98 -8.97
C ASN A 216 18.90 7.88 -8.19
N GLY A 217 18.21 6.86 -7.68
CA GLY A 217 18.81 5.73 -6.98
C GLY A 217 19.15 6.00 -5.52
N VAL A 218 18.64 7.08 -4.94
CA VAL A 218 18.80 7.38 -3.51
C VAL A 218 17.70 6.65 -2.75
N ILE A 219 18.04 5.51 -2.15
CA ILE A 219 17.12 4.73 -1.31
C ILE A 219 17.24 5.12 0.16
N GLU A 220 18.47 5.33 0.65
CA GLU A 220 18.73 5.78 2.03
C GLU A 220 18.58 7.30 2.12
N ALA A 221 17.66 7.76 2.96
CA ALA A 221 17.31 9.17 3.12
C ALA A 221 17.73 9.75 4.48
N GLY A 222 18.11 8.90 5.44
CA GLY A 222 18.57 9.36 6.75
C GLY A 222 18.79 8.22 7.74
N THR A 223 18.88 8.57 9.02
CA THR A 223 19.06 7.58 10.09
C THR A 223 17.95 7.66 11.13
N SER A 224 17.64 6.53 11.77
CA SER A 224 16.70 6.50 12.88
C SER A 224 17.18 7.35 14.05
N ILE A 225 16.28 8.16 14.62
CA ILE A 225 16.57 9.13 15.69
C ILE A 225 17.27 8.48 16.90
N LYS A 226 16.84 7.29 17.33
CA LYS A 226 17.33 6.67 18.57
C LYS A 226 18.58 5.81 18.39
N LEU A 227 18.70 5.13 17.24
CA LEU A 227 19.68 4.05 17.05
C LEU A 227 20.68 4.34 15.93
N GLY A 228 20.54 5.46 15.22
CA GLY A 228 21.42 5.81 14.10
C GLY A 228 21.38 4.84 12.92
N ARG A 229 20.45 3.87 12.92
CA ARG A 229 20.34 2.88 11.84
C ARG A 229 19.90 3.53 10.53
N PRO A 230 20.46 3.11 9.38
CA PRO A 230 20.01 3.54 8.05
C PRO A 230 18.49 3.44 7.88
N ARG A 231 17.90 4.46 7.25
CA ARG A 231 16.48 4.54 6.91
C ARG A 231 16.33 5.05 5.48
N GLY A 232 15.43 4.40 4.74
CA GLY A 232 15.07 4.80 3.40
C GLY A 232 13.66 5.34 3.28
N ILE A 233 13.33 5.70 2.04
CA ILE A 233 12.01 6.18 1.59
C ILE A 233 10.97 5.05 1.66
#